data_AF-A0A4P5V5T5-F1
#
_entry.id   AF-A0A4P5V5T5-F1
#
_cell.length_a   1.000
_cell.length_b   1.000
_cell.length_c   1.000
_cell.angle_alpha   90.00
_cell.angle_beta   90.00
_cell.angle_gamma   90.00
#
_symmetry.space_group_name_H-M   'P 1'
#
loop_
_entity.id
_entity.type
_entity.pdbx_description
1 polymer ?
#
loop_
_entity_poly.entity_id
_entity_poly.type
_entity_poly.pdbx_seq_one_letter_code
_entity_poly.pdbx_strand_id
1 'polypeptide(L)'
;MPRRRTPTTHACELVTDPDARQDADRLAASIREAFPAGISRPALRALASAGFMDLHALSLWSETEVASLHGMGTKAMGLLREALHVTGRDFRP
;
A
#
# COMPACT_ATOMS: atom_id res chain seq x y z
N MET A 1 -12.84 1.60 -27.54
CA MET A 1 -12.70 0.13 -27.46
C MET A 1 -11.65 -0.19 -26.40
N PRO A 2 -11.98 -0.88 -25.28
CA PRO A 2 -10.96 -1.23 -24.32
C PRO A 2 -10.12 -2.38 -24.90
N ARG A 3 -8.82 -2.15 -25.07
CA ARG A 3 -7.90 -3.16 -25.58
C ARG A 3 -7.58 -4.12 -24.44
N ARG A 4 -8.09 -5.35 -24.54
CA ARG A 4 -7.59 -6.48 -23.75
C ARG A 4 -6.14 -6.75 -24.18
N ARG A 5 -5.21 -6.80 -23.23
CA ARG A 5 -3.90 -7.43 -23.43
C ARG A 5 -3.56 -8.22 -22.17
N THR A 6 -3.47 -9.54 -22.33
CA THR A 6 -2.94 -10.50 -21.35
C THR A 6 -1.44 -10.75 -21.63
N PRO A 7 -0.71 -11.34 -20.67
CA PRO A 7 0.59 -10.81 -20.24
C PRO A 7 1.79 -11.61 -20.79
N THR A 8 2.96 -10.97 -20.80
CA THR A 8 4.24 -11.64 -21.06
C THR A 8 5.31 -11.13 -20.10
N THR A 9 5.64 -11.98 -19.13
CA THR A 9 6.99 -12.29 -18.61
C THR A 9 7.94 -11.14 -18.24
N HIS A 10 8.19 -11.00 -16.93
CA HIS A 10 9.39 -10.45 -16.27
C HIS A 10 9.76 -8.96 -16.41
N ALA A 11 8.79 -8.06 -16.50
CA ALA A 11 8.97 -6.67 -16.07
C ALA A 11 7.78 -6.25 -15.22
N CYS A 12 8.05 -5.62 -14.07
CA CYS A 12 7.03 -5.15 -13.14
C CYS A 12 6.05 -4.24 -13.89
N GLU A 13 4.83 -4.75 -14.17
CA GLU A 13 3.80 -4.19 -15.09
C GLU A 13 3.38 -2.75 -14.77
N LEU A 14 3.76 -2.26 -13.60
CA LEU A 14 3.57 -0.89 -13.14
C LEU A 14 4.32 0.19 -13.95
N VAL A 15 5.37 -0.19 -14.68
CA VAL A 15 6.21 0.73 -15.46
C VAL A 15 5.75 0.84 -16.90
N THR A 16 5.23 -0.25 -17.47
CA THR A 16 4.93 -0.39 -18.91
C THR A 16 3.48 -0.08 -19.28
N ASP A 17 2.55 -0.12 -18.32
CA ASP A 17 1.14 0.19 -18.54
C ASP A 17 0.72 1.44 -17.73
N PRO A 18 0.41 2.57 -18.40
CA PRO A 18 -0.05 3.79 -17.73
C PRO A 18 -1.45 3.65 -17.13
N ASP A 19 -2.32 2.79 -17.67
CA ASP A 19 -3.69 2.57 -17.17
C ASP A 19 -3.62 1.82 -15.83
N ALA A 20 -2.80 0.77 -15.75
CA ALA A 20 -2.56 0.04 -14.50
C ALA A 20 -1.96 0.94 -13.40
N ARG A 21 -1.13 1.92 -13.77
CA ARG A 21 -0.60 2.91 -12.82
C ARG A 21 -1.70 3.83 -12.29
N GLN A 22 -2.58 4.31 -13.17
CA GLN A 22 -3.67 5.20 -12.80
C GLN A 22 -4.69 4.51 -11.89
N ASP A 23 -5.03 3.25 -12.15
CA ASP A 23 -5.95 2.50 -11.29
C ASP A 23 -5.34 2.26 -9.90
N ALA A 24 -4.06 1.91 -9.82
CA ALA A 24 -3.35 1.81 -8.54
C ALA A 24 -3.31 3.16 -7.79
N ASP A 25 -3.12 4.28 -8.52
CA ASP A 25 -3.14 5.61 -7.94
C ASP A 25 -4.53 6.02 -7.44
N ARG A 26 -5.60 5.60 -8.13
CA ARG A 26 -6.99 5.82 -7.71
C ARG A 26 -7.30 5.03 -6.43
N LEU A 27 -6.91 3.75 -6.37
CA LEU A 27 -7.07 2.93 -5.16
C LEU A 27 -6.25 3.47 -3.98
N ALA A 28 -5.00 3.88 -4.24
CA ALA A 28 -4.17 4.53 -3.24
C ALA A 28 -4.79 5.86 -2.74
N ALA A 29 -5.49 6.58 -3.61
CA ALA A 29 -6.18 7.81 -3.25
C ALA A 29 -7.41 7.56 -2.37
N SER A 30 -8.18 6.49 -2.62
CA SER A 30 -9.35 6.17 -1.81
C SER A 30 -9.01 5.73 -0.39
N ILE A 31 -7.84 5.12 -0.17
CA ILE A 31 -7.42 4.69 1.16
C ILE A 31 -6.60 5.73 1.92
N ARG A 32 -6.19 6.82 1.26
CA ARG A 32 -5.25 7.81 1.83
C ARG A 32 -5.71 8.36 3.17
N GLU A 33 -7.02 8.59 3.32
CA GLU A 33 -7.61 9.15 4.54
C GLU A 33 -7.60 8.16 5.72
N ALA A 34 -7.50 6.85 5.44
CA ALA A 34 -7.42 5.81 6.45
C ALA A 34 -5.99 5.61 6.99
N PHE A 35 -4.99 6.28 6.42
CA PHE A 35 -3.58 6.17 6.81
C PHE A 35 -3.01 7.53 7.23
N PRO A 36 -1.94 7.56 8.05
CA PRO A 36 -1.33 8.79 8.51
C PRO A 36 -0.83 9.66 7.35
N ALA A 37 -0.90 10.98 7.53
CA ALA A 37 -0.32 11.92 6.58
C ALA A 37 1.20 11.70 6.47
N GLY A 38 1.75 11.82 5.26
CA GLY A 38 3.18 11.65 5.01
C GLY A 38 3.61 10.27 4.54
N ILE A 39 2.69 9.31 4.44
CA ILE A 39 2.91 8.06 3.70
C ILE A 39 3.09 8.39 2.21
N SER A 40 4.14 7.85 1.61
CA SER A 40 4.47 8.09 0.20
C SER A 40 3.43 7.45 -0.73
N ARG A 41 3.28 7.99 -1.95
CA ARG A 41 2.40 7.37 -2.97
C ARG A 41 2.75 5.90 -3.26
N PRO A 42 4.04 5.50 -3.39
CA PRO A 42 4.40 4.09 -3.54
C PRO A 42 3.93 3.20 -2.38
N ALA A 43 4.08 3.68 -1.14
CA ALA A 43 3.62 2.95 0.04
C ALA A 43 2.09 2.78 0.05
N LEU A 44 1.33 3.84 -0.24
CA LEU A 44 -0.13 3.75 -0.36
C LEU A 44 -0.56 2.77 -1.47
N ARG A 45 0.14 2.77 -2.61
CA ARG A 45 -0.16 1.83 -3.70
C ARG A 45 0.11 0.39 -3.28
N ALA A 46 1.18 0.16 -2.54
CA ALA A 46 1.48 -1.17 -2.01
C ALA A 46 0.41 -1.62 -1.01
N LEU A 47 0.00 -0.75 -0.09
CA LEU A 47 -1.09 -1.02 0.86
C LEU A 47 -2.40 -1.35 0.13
N ALA A 48 -2.81 -0.51 -0.82
CA ALA A 48 -4.00 -0.74 -1.64
C ALA A 48 -3.91 -2.06 -2.42
N SER A 49 -2.75 -2.35 -3.02
CA SER A 49 -2.53 -3.58 -3.79
C SER A 49 -2.55 -4.85 -2.92
N ALA A 50 -2.14 -4.73 -1.66
CA ALA A 50 -2.19 -5.81 -0.68
C ALA A 50 -3.55 -5.89 0.04
N GLY A 51 -4.50 -5.02 -0.31
CA GLY A 51 -5.87 -5.04 0.23
C GLY A 51 -6.05 -4.36 1.58
N PHE A 52 -5.05 -3.59 2.05
CA PHE A 52 -5.16 -2.81 3.28
C PHE A 52 -6.01 -1.56 3.04
N MET A 53 -7.22 -1.56 3.60
CA MET A 53 -8.14 -0.42 3.49
C MET A 53 -8.06 0.52 4.69
N ASP A 54 -7.55 0.06 5.83
CA ASP A 54 -7.46 0.83 7.08
C ASP A 54 -6.33 0.33 8.01
N LEU A 55 -6.16 1.03 9.14
CA LEU A 55 -5.21 0.65 10.20
C LEU A 55 -5.59 -0.65 10.90
N HIS A 56 -6.87 -1.02 10.92
CA HIS A 56 -7.30 -2.27 11.53
C HIS A 56 -6.77 -3.48 10.74
N ALA A 57 -6.87 -3.45 9.42
CA ALA A 57 -6.30 -4.47 8.54
C ALA A 57 -4.78 -4.60 8.75
N LEU A 58 -4.07 -3.49 8.99
CA LEU A 58 -2.64 -3.52 9.33
C LEU A 58 -2.36 -4.23 10.66
N SER A 59 -3.20 -4.05 11.68
CA SER A 59 -3.01 -4.72 12.99
C SER A 59 -3.13 -6.25 12.94
N LEU A 60 -3.72 -6.79 11.86
CA LEU A 60 -3.82 -8.24 11.65
C LEU A 60 -2.53 -8.85 11.07
N TRP A 61 -1.60 -8.02 10.61
CA TRP A 61 -0.36 -8.40 9.97
C TRP A 61 0.83 -8.05 10.85
N SER A 62 1.93 -8.78 10.68
CA SER A 62 3.16 -8.48 11.41
C SER A 62 3.86 -7.28 10.79
N GLU A 63 4.67 -6.62 11.61
CA GLU A 63 5.48 -5.50 11.13
C GLU A 63 6.42 -5.91 10.01
N THR A 64 6.97 -7.13 10.05
CA THR A 64 7.90 -7.64 9.03
C THR A 64 7.21 -7.94 7.71
N GLU A 65 5.97 -8.44 7.74
CA GLU A 65 5.17 -8.64 6.53
C GLU A 65 4.81 -7.30 5.88
N VAL A 66 4.40 -6.32 6.69
CA VAL A 66 4.10 -4.97 6.20
C VAL A 66 5.37 -4.30 5.67
N ALA A 67 6.50 -4.38 6.38
CA ALA A 67 7.78 -3.83 5.94
C ALA A 67 8.31 -4.47 4.65
N SER A 68 7.89 -5.70 4.33
CA SER A 68 8.25 -6.38 3.09
C SER A 68 7.51 -5.83 1.86
N LEU A 69 6.45 -5.02 2.05
CA LEU A 69 5.73 -4.39 0.95
C LEU A 69 6.57 -3.31 0.26
N HIS A 70 6.41 -3.20 -1.05
CA HIS A 70 7.17 -2.25 -1.86
C HIS A 70 6.94 -0.80 -1.42
N GLY A 71 8.01 -0.09 -1.06
CA GLY A 71 7.91 1.32 -0.62
C GLY A 71 7.68 1.51 0.88
N MET A 72 7.71 0.45 1.70
CA MET A 72 7.67 0.53 3.16
C MET A 72 9.04 0.83 3.77
N GLY A 73 9.54 2.03 3.50
CA GLY A 73 10.76 2.52 4.13
C GLY A 73 10.58 2.81 5.63
N THR A 74 11.69 3.06 6.33
CA THR A 74 11.74 3.38 7.77
C THR A 74 10.75 4.48 8.17
N LYS A 75 10.62 5.52 7.33
CA LYS A 75 9.65 6.60 7.54
C LYS A 75 8.19 6.12 7.51
N ALA A 76 7.84 5.29 6.53
CA ALA A 76 6.48 4.77 6.41
C ALA A 76 6.14 3.86 7.60
N MET A 77 7.05 2.95 7.95
CA MET A 77 6.88 2.06 9.11
C MET A 77 6.75 2.81 10.43
N GLY A 78 7.55 3.87 10.64
CA GLY A 78 7.43 4.73 11.82
C GLY A 78 6.05 5.39 11.94
N LEU A 79 5.55 5.96 10.84
CA LEU A 79 4.23 6.57 10.79
C LEU A 79 3.11 5.55 11.04
N LEU A 80 3.19 4.37 10.43
CA LEU A 80 2.19 3.31 10.63
C LEU A 80 2.17 2.80 12.07
N ARG A 81 3.35 2.62 12.68
CA ARG A 81 3.47 2.24 14.10
C ARG A 81 2.82 3.29 14.99
N GLU A 82 3.14 4.56 14.79
CA GLU A 82 2.56 5.66 15.57
C GLU A 82 1.04 5.72 15.41
N ALA A 83 0.54 5.61 14.18
CA ALA A 83 -0.90 5.63 13.91
C ALA A 83 -1.62 4.45 14.59
N LEU A 84 -1.04 3.25 14.57
CA LEU A 84 -1.57 2.10 15.30
C LEU A 84 -1.62 2.38 16.81
N HIS A 85 -0.52 2.87 17.39
CA HIS A 85 -0.44 3.19 18.82
C HIS A 85 -1.48 4.25 19.24
N VAL A 86 -1.68 5.29 18.43
CA VAL A 86 -2.70 6.33 18.67
C VAL A 86 -4.10 5.73 18.71
N THR A 87 -4.36 4.68 17.92
CA THR A 87 -5.62 3.94 17.95
C THR A 87 -5.69 2.82 19.00
N GLY A 88 -4.67 2.70 19.86
CA GLY A 88 -4.57 1.63 20.86
C GLY A 88 -4.36 0.24 20.26
N ARG A 89 -3.75 0.18 19.08
CA ARG A 89 -3.44 -1.05 18.34
C ARG A 89 -1.95 -1.19 18.14
N ASP A 90 -1.54 -2.41 17.86
CA ASP A 90 -0.17 -2.74 17.47
C ASP A 90 -0.20 -3.65 16.25
N PHE A 91 0.97 -3.81 15.61
CA PHE A 91 1.16 -4.89 14.66
C PHE A 91 1.02 -6.23 15.36
N ARG A 92 0.65 -7.25 14.58
CA ARG A 92 0.68 -8.62 15.07
C ARG A 92 2.12 -8.97 15.51
N PRO A 93 2.30 -9.55 16.71
CA PRO A 93 3.61 -9.98 17.18
C PRO A 93 4.22 -11.08 16.30
#